data_AF-A0A8T2Z2Q9-F1
#
_entry.id   AF-A0A8T2Z2Q9-F1
#
_cell.length_a   1.000
_cell.length_b   1.000
_cell.length_c   1.000
_cell.angle_alpha   90.00
_cell.angle_beta   90.00
_cell.angle_gamma   90.00
#
_symmetry.space_group_name_H-M   'P 1'
#
loop_
_entity.id
_entity.type
_entity.pdbx_description
1 polymer ?
#
loop_
_entity_poly.entity_id
_entity_poly.type
_entity_poly.pdbx_seq_one_letter_code
_entity_poly.pdbx_strand_id
1 'polypeptide(L)'
;MEEAIVLYPSPPIGHLISMVELGKLLLTQKPSLSIHILITSVPYDSGSTAAYIANVAATIPSIKFHHLPTVTLPSTKTTHHEELTFEVLRLSNPQVREELLSISKNYTIHGLVVDVFCCAALSVSKELNIPGYHFSSSGAGVLALFLYFPTIHNTTTKSLKDLKSLLHIPGVPPIPSSDMPIPVLNRDDKSYENFLDSSRTFPESAGIVVNTFASLEARAVKTLSEGLCVPNNRTPPIYCIGPLIATEGPKDDAGTRNGTVKRNSFRVGEKWSQVLVGGSESTF
;
A
#
# COMPACT_ATOMS: atom_id res chain seq x y z
N MET A 1 -26.47 -4.46 8.23
CA MET A 1 -25.19 -4.00 8.78
C MET A 1 -24.59 -3.07 7.73
N GLU A 2 -24.07 -1.90 8.10
CA GLU A 2 -23.45 -0.98 7.13
C GLU A 2 -22.22 -1.64 6.49
N GLU A 3 -21.83 -1.22 5.29
CA GLU A 3 -20.69 -1.83 4.58
C GLU A 3 -19.42 -1.01 4.80
N ALA A 4 -18.30 -1.69 5.04
CA ALA A 4 -17.04 -1.04 5.32
C ALA A 4 -15.85 -1.59 4.54
N ILE A 5 -14.89 -0.71 4.29
CA ILE A 5 -13.52 -1.06 3.91
C ILE A 5 -12.59 -0.55 5.00
N VAL A 6 -11.64 -1.39 5.39
CA VAL A 6 -10.60 -1.01 6.36
C VAL A 6 -9.31 -0.77 5.60
N LEU A 7 -8.68 0.38 5.83
CA LEU A 7 -7.43 0.79 5.24
C LEU A 7 -6.36 0.85 6.32
N TYR A 8 -5.18 0.30 6.04
CA TYR A 8 -4.08 0.25 7.01
C TYR A 8 -2.79 0.82 6.39
N PRO A 9 -2.61 2.16 6.42
CA PRO A 9 -1.39 2.81 5.97
C PRO A 9 -0.22 2.56 6.92
N SER A 10 0.99 2.59 6.38
CA SER A 10 2.18 2.71 7.22
C SER A 10 2.32 4.14 7.76
N PRO A 11 3.08 4.33 8.86
CA PRO A 11 3.10 5.59 9.61
C PRO A 11 3.53 6.86 8.84
N PRO A 12 4.51 6.82 7.90
CA PRO A 12 4.93 8.05 7.24
C PRO A 12 3.80 8.73 6.47
N ILE A 13 3.67 10.06 6.61
CA ILE A 13 2.50 10.83 6.17
C ILE A 13 2.10 10.61 4.70
N GLY A 14 3.05 10.38 3.79
CA GLY A 14 2.76 10.13 2.37
C GLY A 14 1.90 8.88 2.14
N HIS A 15 2.08 7.84 2.95
CA HIS A 15 1.26 6.63 2.90
C HIS A 15 -0.16 6.90 3.40
N LEU A 16 -0.29 7.62 4.52
CA LEU A 16 -1.59 8.04 5.06
C LEU A 16 -2.38 8.88 4.06
N ILE A 17 -1.76 9.91 3.47
CA ILE A 17 -2.42 10.79 2.49
C ILE A 17 -2.94 9.95 1.33
N SER A 18 -2.09 9.10 0.74
CA SER A 18 -2.47 8.24 -0.39
C SER A 18 -3.64 7.31 -0.05
N MET A 19 -3.66 6.77 1.16
CA MET A 19 -4.72 5.87 1.62
C MET A 19 -6.04 6.62 1.90
N VAL A 20 -5.97 7.86 2.40
CA VAL A 20 -7.15 8.73 2.52
C VAL A 20 -7.71 9.08 1.13
N GLU A 21 -6.87 9.39 0.15
CA GLU A 21 -7.32 9.67 -1.21
C GLU A 21 -7.94 8.43 -1.87
N LEU A 22 -7.43 7.23 -1.59
CA LEU A 22 -8.10 5.98 -1.96
C LEU A 22 -9.49 5.89 -1.32
N GLY A 23 -9.60 6.15 -0.01
CA GLY A 23 -10.88 6.17 0.70
C GLY A 23 -11.89 7.14 0.08
N LYS A 24 -11.45 8.36 -0.26
CA LYS A 24 -12.27 9.35 -0.96
C LYS A 24 -12.73 8.85 -2.32
N LEU A 25 -11.83 8.24 -3.12
CA LEU A 25 -12.18 7.67 -4.41
C LEU A 25 -13.26 6.57 -4.25
N LEU A 26 -13.10 5.67 -3.28
CA LEU A 26 -14.10 4.62 -3.01
C LEU A 26 -15.47 5.22 -2.66
N LEU A 27 -15.51 6.28 -1.86
CA LEU A 27 -16.74 6.98 -1.52
C LEU A 27 -17.40 7.67 -2.73
N THR A 28 -16.64 8.13 -3.72
CA THR A 28 -17.24 8.65 -4.97
C THR A 28 -17.97 7.57 -5.76
N GLN A 29 -17.51 6.32 -5.69
CA GLN A 29 -18.11 5.19 -6.40
C GLN A 29 -19.25 4.56 -5.61
N LYS A 30 -19.12 4.49 -4.28
CA LYS A 30 -20.14 3.97 -3.37
C LYS A 30 -20.25 4.87 -2.13
N PRO A 31 -21.10 5.92 -2.18
CA PRO A 31 -21.26 6.87 -1.09
C PRO A 31 -21.77 6.27 0.23
N SER A 32 -22.37 5.08 0.20
CA SER A 32 -22.88 4.37 1.37
C SER A 32 -21.79 3.59 2.14
N LEU A 33 -20.56 3.52 1.64
CA LEU A 33 -19.46 2.86 2.36
C LEU A 33 -19.03 3.68 3.58
N SER A 34 -18.64 2.98 4.65
CA SER A 34 -17.84 3.52 5.74
C SER A 34 -16.37 3.14 5.52
N ILE A 35 -15.47 4.12 5.54
CA ILE A 35 -14.03 3.89 5.42
C ILE A 35 -13.42 3.99 6.81
N HIS A 36 -12.74 2.93 7.24
CA HIS A 36 -12.07 2.88 8.54
C HIS A 36 -10.56 2.85 8.30
N ILE A 37 -9.82 3.78 8.90
CA ILE A 37 -8.37 3.90 8.72
C ILE A 37 -7.68 3.62 10.04
N LEU A 38 -6.87 2.57 10.09
CA LEU A 38 -6.08 2.22 11.26
C LEU A 38 -4.80 3.05 11.30
N ILE A 39 -4.49 3.66 12.43
CA ILE A 39 -3.33 4.54 12.62
C ILE A 39 -2.40 3.96 13.68
N THR A 40 -1.14 3.76 13.30
CA THR A 40 -0.08 3.23 14.18
C THR A 40 1.02 4.27 14.34
N SER A 41 1.60 4.33 15.54
CA SER A 41 2.72 5.22 15.88
C SER A 41 4.05 4.47 15.85
N VAL A 42 5.14 5.16 15.49
CA VAL A 42 6.51 4.63 15.45
C VAL A 42 7.45 5.42 16.37
N PRO A 43 8.57 4.83 16.82
CA PRO A 43 9.50 5.46 17.76
C PRO A 43 10.50 6.41 17.07
N TYR A 44 10.09 7.07 15.98
CA TYR A 44 10.88 8.06 15.25
C TYR A 44 9.92 9.10 14.63
N ASP A 45 10.46 10.24 14.19
CA ASP A 45 9.64 11.26 13.52
C ASP A 45 9.21 10.77 12.12
N SER A 46 7.94 10.43 11.99
CA SER A 46 7.30 9.99 10.75
C SER A 46 6.48 11.11 10.07
N GLY A 47 6.60 12.34 10.57
CA GLY A 47 5.81 13.49 10.19
C GLY A 47 4.51 13.62 10.99
N SER A 48 4.07 14.86 11.20
CA SER A 48 2.84 15.15 11.94
C SER A 48 1.60 14.87 11.10
N THR A 49 0.77 13.92 11.52
CA THR A 49 -0.48 13.54 10.83
C THR A 49 -1.73 14.14 11.49
N ALA A 50 -1.62 14.67 12.71
CA ALA A 50 -2.77 15.04 13.54
C ALA A 50 -3.67 16.11 12.90
N ALA A 51 -3.09 17.19 12.36
CA ALA A 51 -3.85 18.26 11.70
C ALA A 51 -4.55 17.76 10.44
N TYR A 52 -3.88 16.92 9.66
CA TYR A 52 -4.45 16.30 8.46
C TYR A 52 -5.63 15.38 8.80
N ILE A 53 -5.45 14.49 9.78
CA ILE A 53 -6.49 13.58 10.28
C ILE A 53 -7.70 14.37 10.79
N ALA A 54 -7.48 15.38 11.61
CA ALA A 54 -8.55 16.21 12.16
C ALA A 54 -9.36 16.91 11.05
N ASN A 55 -8.67 17.46 10.04
CA ASN A 55 -9.33 18.09 8.89
C ASN A 55 -10.16 17.09 8.08
N VAL A 56 -9.63 15.90 7.79
CA VAL A 56 -10.37 14.86 7.04
C VAL A 56 -11.57 14.37 7.84
N ALA A 57 -11.41 14.10 9.14
CA ALA A 57 -12.50 13.64 10.01
C ALA A 57 -13.63 14.68 10.12
N ALA A 58 -13.29 15.98 10.15
CA ALA A 58 -14.26 17.06 10.20
C ALA A 58 -15.02 17.26 8.87
N THR A 59 -14.36 16.98 7.74
CA THR A 59 -14.92 17.25 6.40
C THR A 59 -15.59 16.03 5.75
N ILE A 60 -15.22 14.81 6.16
CA ILE A 60 -15.70 13.55 5.57
C ILE A 60 -16.07 12.56 6.68
N PRO A 61 -17.28 12.66 7.27
CA PRO A 61 -17.71 11.82 8.38
C PRO A 61 -17.73 10.31 8.09
N SER A 62 -17.79 9.92 6.81
CA SER A 62 -17.70 8.52 6.37
C SER A 62 -16.28 7.94 6.48
N ILE A 63 -15.25 8.77 6.71
CA ILE A 63 -13.88 8.33 6.99
C ILE A 63 -13.63 8.43 8.50
N LYS A 64 -13.38 7.29 9.13
CA LYS A 64 -13.18 7.15 10.58
C LYS A 64 -11.75 6.69 10.85
N PHE A 65 -11.04 7.39 11.72
CA PHE A 65 -9.67 7.07 12.11
C PHE A 65 -9.65 6.33 13.45
N HIS A 66 -8.86 5.26 13.54
CA HIS A 66 -8.73 4.41 14.71
C HIS A 66 -7.26 4.37 15.12
N HIS A 67 -6.91 5.06 16.20
CA HIS A 67 -5.55 5.06 16.72
C HIS A 67 -5.31 3.78 17.53
N LEU A 68 -4.43 2.92 17.01
CA LEU A 68 -4.05 1.70 17.70
C LEU A 68 -3.15 2.03 18.90
N PRO A 69 -3.22 1.24 19.99
CA PRO A 69 -2.29 1.37 21.11
C PRO A 69 -0.83 1.30 20.66
N THR A 70 0.03 2.13 21.27
CA THR A 70 1.47 2.09 21.02
C THR A 70 2.05 0.74 21.46
N VAL A 71 2.84 0.13 20.57
CA VAL A 71 3.57 -1.10 20.87
C VAL A 71 4.98 -0.78 21.38
N THR A 72 5.42 -1.52 22.40
CA THR A 72 6.79 -1.43 22.90
C THR A 72 7.69 -2.31 22.03
N LEU A 73 8.69 -1.70 21.39
CA LEU A 73 9.69 -2.48 20.67
C LEU A 73 10.65 -3.18 21.65
N PRO A 74 11.12 -4.39 21.33
CA PRO A 74 12.30 -4.94 21.99
C PRO A 74 13.47 -3.94 21.89
N SER A 75 14.38 -3.99 22.86
CA SER A 75 15.61 -3.18 22.77
C SER A 75 16.39 -3.59 21.52
N THR A 76 16.29 -2.78 20.46
CA THR A 76 17.00 -2.97 19.20
C THR A 76 18.07 -1.89 19.08
N LYS A 77 19.22 -2.25 18.50
CA LYS A 77 20.30 -1.29 18.20
C LYS A 77 20.17 -0.70 16.79
N THR A 78 19.10 -1.02 16.07
CA THR A 78 18.95 -0.64 14.66
C THR A 78 18.59 0.84 14.55
N THR A 79 19.17 1.49 13.53
CA THR A 79 18.83 2.87 13.15
C THR A 79 17.99 2.91 11.86
N HIS A 80 17.63 1.76 11.29
CA HIS A 80 16.82 1.70 10.08
C HIS A 80 15.34 1.91 10.40
N HIS A 81 14.77 3.00 9.90
CA HIS A 81 13.36 3.31 10.11
C HIS A 81 12.44 2.24 9.50
N GLU A 82 12.82 1.63 8.39
CA GLU A 82 12.07 0.57 7.73
C GLU A 82 11.97 -0.68 8.61
N GLU A 83 13.08 -1.12 9.22
CA GLU A 83 13.09 -2.24 10.16
C GLU A 83 12.17 -1.98 11.36
N LEU A 84 12.28 -0.79 11.97
CA LEU A 84 11.42 -0.38 13.08
C LEU A 84 9.94 -0.36 12.67
N THR A 85 9.64 0.11 11.45
CA THR A 85 8.29 0.17 10.91
C THR A 85 7.68 -1.21 10.75
N PHE A 86 8.39 -2.13 10.07
CA PHE A 86 7.92 -3.49 9.89
C PHE A 86 7.67 -4.18 11.25
N GLU A 87 8.59 -4.01 12.21
CA GLU A 87 8.45 -4.63 13.52
C GLU A 87 7.29 -4.05 14.33
N VAL A 88 7.12 -2.73 14.35
CA VAL A 88 5.96 -2.08 14.98
C VAL A 88 4.65 -2.60 14.39
N LEU A 89 4.54 -2.63 13.07
CA LEU A 89 3.32 -3.04 12.39
C LEU A 89 3.00 -4.52 12.62
N ARG A 90 4.04 -5.38 12.60
CA ARG A 90 3.92 -6.81 12.94
C ARG A 90 3.46 -7.02 14.38
N LEU A 91 4.04 -6.29 15.33
CA LEU A 91 3.66 -6.36 16.74
C LEU A 91 2.28 -5.76 17.03
N SER A 92 1.77 -4.91 16.14
CA SER A 92 0.44 -4.30 16.23
C SER A 92 -0.69 -5.24 15.75
N ASN A 93 -0.37 -6.41 15.18
CA ASN A 93 -1.37 -7.36 14.67
C ASN A 93 -2.47 -7.77 15.67
N PRO A 94 -2.17 -8.00 16.97
CA PRO A 94 -3.22 -8.26 17.96
C PRO A 94 -4.24 -7.11 18.05
N GLN A 95 -3.76 -5.85 18.05
CA GLN A 95 -4.61 -4.67 18.09
C GLN A 95 -5.38 -4.48 16.77
N VAL A 96 -4.76 -4.75 15.63
CA VAL A 96 -5.45 -4.77 14.33
C VAL A 96 -6.60 -5.78 14.36
N ARG A 97 -6.36 -6.98 14.90
CA ARG A 97 -7.38 -8.03 15.03
C ARG A 97 -8.53 -7.59 15.91
N GLU A 98 -8.24 -7.02 17.07
CA GLU A 98 -9.24 -6.49 18.00
C GLU A 98 -10.08 -5.37 17.36
N GLU A 99 -9.45 -4.47 16.61
CA GLU A 99 -10.14 -3.36 15.96
C GLU A 99 -11.03 -3.85 14.81
N LEU A 100 -10.55 -4.81 13.99
CA LEU A 100 -11.37 -5.45 12.96
C LEU A 100 -12.60 -6.15 13.56
N LEU A 101 -12.45 -6.83 14.70
CA LEU A 101 -13.56 -7.45 15.43
C LEU A 101 -14.50 -6.42 16.06
N SER A 102 -13.98 -5.26 16.47
CA SER A 102 -14.78 -4.16 16.98
C SER A 102 -15.65 -3.54 15.87
N ILE A 103 -15.03 -3.23 14.73
CA ILE A 103 -15.70 -2.69 13.54
C ILE A 103 -16.76 -3.68 13.04
N SER A 104 -16.46 -4.99 13.01
CA SER A 104 -17.37 -6.01 12.49
C SER A 104 -18.67 -6.20 13.29
N LYS A 105 -18.76 -5.63 14.51
CA LYS A 105 -20.01 -5.61 15.29
C LYS A 105 -21.09 -4.76 14.64
N ASN A 106 -20.68 -3.71 13.92
CA ASN A 106 -21.58 -2.72 13.31
C ASN A 106 -21.48 -2.69 11.78
N TYR A 107 -20.42 -3.27 11.21
CA TYR A 107 -20.09 -3.21 9.79
C TYR A 107 -19.80 -4.58 9.16
N THR A 108 -20.27 -4.82 7.94
CA THR A 108 -19.77 -5.89 7.09
C THR A 108 -18.50 -5.40 6.41
N ILE A 109 -17.35 -5.96 6.79
CA ILE A 109 -16.03 -5.58 6.25
C ILE A 109 -15.78 -6.34 4.95
N HIS A 110 -15.73 -5.63 3.83
CA HIS A 110 -15.51 -6.21 2.50
C HIS A 110 -14.02 -6.39 2.13
N GLY A 111 -13.13 -5.74 2.87
CA GLY A 111 -11.70 -5.93 2.68
C GLY A 111 -10.84 -5.13 3.65
N LEU A 112 -9.63 -5.65 3.87
CA LEU A 112 -8.53 -4.95 4.51
C LEU A 112 -7.49 -4.60 3.44
N VAL A 113 -7.28 -3.30 3.20
CA VAL A 113 -6.27 -2.81 2.26
C VAL A 113 -5.04 -2.37 3.05
N VAL A 114 -3.94 -3.10 2.89
CA VAL A 114 -2.69 -2.87 3.63
C VAL A 114 -1.66 -2.18 2.75
N ASP A 115 -0.93 -1.23 3.33
CA ASP A 115 0.30 -0.71 2.72
C ASP A 115 1.40 -1.79 2.64
N VAL A 116 2.45 -1.57 1.83
CA VAL A 116 3.57 -2.52 1.65
C VAL A 116 4.26 -2.92 2.95
N PHE A 117 4.36 -2.01 3.92
CA PHE A 117 4.96 -2.31 5.24
C PHE A 117 4.01 -3.09 6.16
N CYS A 118 2.71 -3.02 5.90
CA CYS A 118 1.65 -3.61 6.72
C CYS A 118 1.32 -5.06 6.32
N CYS A 119 2.17 -5.71 5.50
CA CYS A 119 1.92 -7.03 4.91
C CYS A 119 1.62 -8.12 5.96
N ALA A 120 2.20 -8.02 7.16
CA ALA A 120 1.95 -8.94 8.26
C ALA A 120 0.47 -8.99 8.69
N ALA A 121 -0.30 -7.92 8.45
CA ALA A 121 -1.72 -7.88 8.80
C ALA A 121 -2.60 -8.75 7.87
N LEU A 122 -2.07 -9.22 6.73
CA LEU A 122 -2.79 -10.15 5.85
C LEU A 122 -3.06 -11.51 6.51
N SER A 123 -2.22 -11.95 7.45
CA SER A 123 -2.51 -13.16 8.23
C SER A 123 -3.75 -12.97 9.09
N VAL A 124 -3.91 -11.78 9.70
CA VAL A 124 -5.08 -11.41 10.50
C VAL A 124 -6.34 -11.37 9.64
N SER A 125 -6.27 -10.76 8.44
CA SER A 125 -7.43 -10.73 7.54
C SER A 125 -7.85 -12.15 7.13
N LYS A 126 -6.88 -13.02 6.85
CA LYS A 126 -7.13 -14.44 6.54
C LYS A 126 -7.78 -15.19 7.70
N GLU A 127 -7.30 -15.02 8.94
CA GLU A 127 -7.89 -15.61 10.13
C GLU A 127 -9.36 -15.20 10.34
N LEU A 128 -9.69 -13.95 9.99
CA LEU A 128 -11.03 -13.39 10.11
C LEU A 128 -11.90 -13.60 8.86
N ASN A 129 -11.41 -14.31 7.84
CA ASN A 129 -12.07 -14.48 6.53
C ASN A 129 -12.43 -13.16 5.84
N ILE A 130 -11.58 -12.13 6.02
CA ILE A 130 -11.68 -10.83 5.34
C ILE A 130 -10.71 -10.83 4.15
N PRO A 131 -11.15 -10.49 2.93
CA PRO A 131 -10.25 -10.33 1.79
C PRO A 131 -9.14 -9.30 2.07
N GLY A 132 -7.88 -9.72 1.97
CA GLY A 132 -6.72 -8.86 2.17
C GLY A 132 -6.17 -8.36 0.84
N TYR A 133 -6.00 -7.05 0.69
CA TYR A 133 -5.47 -6.40 -0.52
C TYR A 133 -4.19 -5.65 -0.18
N HIS A 134 -3.26 -5.58 -1.13
CA HIS A 134 -2.17 -4.62 -1.03
C HIS A 134 -2.54 -3.29 -1.69
N PHE A 135 -2.04 -2.19 -1.14
CA PHE A 135 -1.97 -0.91 -1.80
C PHE A 135 -0.51 -0.50 -2.01
N SER A 136 -0.13 -0.31 -3.26
CA SER A 136 1.13 0.34 -3.63
C SER A 136 0.88 1.82 -3.84
N SER A 137 1.36 2.63 -2.88
CA SER A 137 1.40 4.09 -3.00
C SER A 137 2.39 4.59 -4.06
N SER A 138 3.20 3.67 -4.62
CA SER A 138 4.15 3.89 -5.71
C SER A 138 3.57 3.46 -7.07
N GLY A 139 4.31 3.75 -8.15
CA GLY A 139 3.95 3.35 -9.50
C GLY A 139 4.10 1.85 -9.80
N ALA A 140 3.62 1.45 -10.98
CA ALA A 140 3.68 0.08 -11.49
C ALA A 140 5.12 -0.44 -11.64
N GLY A 141 6.10 0.41 -11.97
CA GLY A 141 7.50 -0.01 -12.06
C GLY A 141 8.07 -0.49 -10.73
N VAL A 142 7.73 0.20 -9.63
CA VAL A 142 8.15 -0.20 -8.28
C VAL A 142 7.43 -1.46 -7.85
N LEU A 143 6.14 -1.60 -8.18
CA LEU A 143 5.42 -2.86 -7.92
C LEU A 143 6.06 -4.04 -8.68
N ALA A 144 6.40 -3.86 -9.97
CA ALA A 144 7.07 -4.89 -10.76
C ALA A 144 8.40 -5.33 -10.13
N LEU A 145 9.18 -4.37 -9.61
CA LEU A 145 10.40 -4.63 -8.86
C LEU A 145 10.12 -5.51 -7.64
N PHE A 146 9.18 -5.15 -6.77
CA PHE A 146 8.91 -5.93 -5.55
C PHE A 146 8.32 -7.31 -5.84
N LEU A 147 7.43 -7.44 -6.83
CA LEU A 147 6.93 -8.74 -7.26
C LEU A 147 8.05 -9.67 -7.76
N TYR A 148 9.04 -9.10 -8.46
CA TYR A 148 10.18 -9.86 -9.00
C TYR A 148 11.35 -10.00 -8.01
N PHE A 149 11.30 -9.32 -6.87
CA PHE A 149 12.38 -9.30 -5.88
C PHE A 149 12.73 -10.69 -5.33
N PRO A 150 11.77 -11.59 -5.03
CA PRO A 150 12.09 -12.97 -4.66
C PRO A 150 12.86 -13.74 -5.75
N THR A 151 12.58 -13.47 -7.03
CA THR A 151 13.34 -14.07 -8.15
C THR A 151 14.78 -13.56 -8.17
N ILE A 152 14.99 -12.26 -8.02
CA ILE A 152 16.34 -11.67 -7.90
C ILE A 152 17.09 -12.30 -6.74
N HIS A 153 16.46 -12.38 -5.56
CA HIS A 153 17.04 -12.97 -4.35
C HIS A 153 17.54 -14.41 -4.56
N ASN A 154 16.83 -15.21 -5.35
CA ASN A 154 17.18 -16.60 -5.63
C ASN A 154 18.27 -16.76 -6.69
N THR A 155 18.51 -15.74 -7.52
CA THR A 155 19.51 -15.80 -8.62
C THR A 155 20.93 -15.44 -8.18
N THR A 156 21.10 -14.87 -6.98
CA THR A 156 22.39 -14.45 -6.45
C THR A 156 22.47 -14.62 -4.94
N THR A 157 23.65 -14.94 -4.42
CA THR A 157 23.96 -14.92 -2.99
C THR A 157 24.60 -13.61 -2.53
N LYS A 158 24.94 -12.70 -3.46
CA LYS A 158 25.60 -11.42 -3.17
C LYS A 158 24.59 -10.33 -2.82
N SER A 159 25.01 -9.39 -1.99
CA SER A 159 24.33 -8.10 -1.80
C SER A 159 24.28 -7.31 -3.11
N LEU A 160 23.17 -6.62 -3.37
CA LEU A 160 22.96 -5.90 -4.64
C LEU A 160 23.96 -4.75 -4.82
N LYS A 161 24.38 -4.10 -3.73
CA LYS A 161 25.47 -3.10 -3.75
C LYS A 161 26.79 -3.64 -4.30
N ASP A 162 27.04 -4.95 -4.17
CA ASP A 162 28.31 -5.60 -4.54
C ASP A 162 28.22 -6.37 -5.87
N LEU A 163 27.02 -6.52 -6.44
CA LEU A 163 26.77 -7.35 -7.61
C LEU A 163 27.36 -6.74 -8.90
N LYS A 164 27.40 -5.39 -8.99
CA LYS A 164 27.97 -4.63 -10.13
C LYS A 164 27.43 -5.09 -11.49
N SER A 165 26.14 -5.40 -11.55
CA SER A 165 25.46 -5.83 -12.78
C SER A 165 24.17 -5.04 -13.01
N LEU A 166 23.61 -5.16 -14.22
CA LEU A 166 22.26 -4.70 -14.50
C LEU A 166 21.26 -5.79 -14.09
N LEU A 167 20.21 -5.39 -13.38
CA LEU A 167 19.06 -6.21 -13.05
C LEU A 167 18.00 -6.03 -14.12
N HIS A 168 17.53 -7.16 -14.64
CA HIS A 168 16.51 -7.22 -15.69
C HIS A 168 15.17 -7.63 -15.08
N ILE A 169 14.45 -6.64 -14.56
CA ILE A 169 13.09 -6.83 -14.06
C ILE A 169 12.11 -6.65 -15.24
N PRO A 170 11.15 -7.56 -15.44
CA PRO A 170 10.15 -7.42 -16.49
C PRO A 170 9.41 -6.07 -16.36
N GLY A 171 9.17 -5.40 -17.50
CA GLY A 171 8.34 -4.20 -17.55
C GLY A 171 9.06 -2.88 -17.23
N VAL A 172 10.29 -2.93 -16.68
CA VAL A 172 11.10 -1.74 -16.36
C VAL A 172 12.43 -1.73 -17.16
N PRO A 173 13.06 -0.57 -17.38
CA PRO A 173 14.41 -0.51 -17.93
C PRO A 173 15.42 -1.27 -17.06
N PRO A 174 16.53 -1.79 -17.62
CA PRO A 174 17.59 -2.40 -16.82
C PRO A 174 18.10 -1.43 -15.74
N ILE A 175 18.20 -1.91 -14.50
CA ILE A 175 18.57 -1.10 -13.33
C ILE A 175 19.94 -1.55 -12.84
N PRO A 176 20.94 -0.67 -12.67
CA PRO A 176 22.17 -1.02 -11.96
C PRO A 176 21.83 -1.56 -10.56
N SER A 177 22.47 -2.66 -10.16
CA SER A 177 22.15 -3.30 -8.88
C SER A 177 22.35 -2.38 -7.67
N SER A 178 23.23 -1.38 -7.78
CA SER A 178 23.46 -0.32 -6.79
C SER A 178 22.34 0.71 -6.69
N ASP A 179 21.49 0.84 -7.71
CA ASP A 179 20.45 1.88 -7.82
C ASP A 179 19.08 1.36 -7.34
N MET A 180 19.03 0.13 -6.85
CA MET A 180 17.87 -0.45 -6.18
C MET A 180 17.59 0.31 -4.87
N PRO A 181 16.35 0.24 -4.33
CA PRO A 181 16.03 0.92 -3.07
C PRO A 181 17.03 0.58 -1.96
N ILE A 182 17.49 1.60 -1.24
CA ILE A 182 18.54 1.47 -0.21
C ILE A 182 18.29 0.31 0.77
N PRO A 183 17.06 0.11 1.29
CA PRO A 183 16.79 -0.97 2.25
C PRO A 183 17.00 -2.39 1.69
N VAL A 184 17.06 -2.57 0.36
CA VAL A 184 17.27 -3.87 -0.29
C VAL A 184 18.68 -4.03 -0.88
N LEU A 185 19.60 -3.10 -0.61
CA LEU A 185 20.96 -3.16 -1.17
C LEU A 185 21.86 -4.19 -0.47
N ASN A 186 21.68 -4.38 0.84
CA ASN A 186 22.48 -5.31 1.63
C ASN A 186 21.65 -6.51 2.07
N ARG A 187 22.03 -7.70 1.59
CA ARG A 187 21.30 -8.95 1.84
C ARG A 187 21.27 -9.35 3.32
N ASP A 188 22.28 -8.94 4.08
CA ASP A 188 22.45 -9.29 5.49
C ASP A 188 21.67 -8.35 6.44
N ASP A 189 21.07 -7.28 5.90
CA ASP A 189 20.29 -6.34 6.71
C ASP A 189 18.88 -6.90 6.97
N LYS A 190 18.36 -6.68 8.19
CA LYS A 190 16.99 -7.10 8.54
C LYS A 190 15.94 -6.38 7.68
N SER A 191 16.20 -5.15 7.26
CA SER A 191 15.32 -4.43 6.32
C SER A 191 15.18 -5.17 4.98
N TYR A 192 16.26 -5.75 4.45
CA TYR A 192 16.22 -6.54 3.23
C TYR A 192 15.30 -7.76 3.39
N GLU A 193 15.46 -8.48 4.50
CA GLU A 193 14.63 -9.65 4.84
C GLU A 193 13.15 -9.26 4.95
N ASN A 194 12.83 -8.16 5.63
CA ASN A 194 11.46 -7.69 5.76
C ASN A 194 10.82 -7.33 4.41
N PHE A 195 11.56 -6.66 3.51
CA PHE A 195 11.07 -6.36 2.16
C PHE A 195 10.92 -7.62 1.30
N LEU A 196 11.79 -8.61 1.48
CA LEU A 196 11.67 -9.90 0.80
C LEU A 196 10.43 -10.65 1.25
N ASP A 197 10.15 -10.66 2.55
CA ASP A 197 8.96 -11.29 3.11
C ASP A 197 7.68 -10.56 2.72
N SER A 198 7.67 -9.22 2.75
CA SER A 198 6.58 -8.41 2.18
C SER A 198 6.37 -8.72 0.69
N SER A 199 7.45 -8.87 -0.08
CA SER A 199 7.36 -9.20 -1.50
C SER A 199 6.71 -10.57 -1.75
N ARG A 200 6.89 -11.52 -0.84
CA ARG A 200 6.29 -12.85 -0.91
C ARG A 200 4.79 -12.86 -0.59
N THR A 201 4.24 -11.85 0.08
CA THR A 201 2.81 -11.80 0.40
C THR A 201 1.96 -11.27 -0.74
N PHE A 202 2.53 -10.51 -1.70
CA PHE A 202 1.75 -9.97 -2.81
C PHE A 202 0.94 -11.03 -3.57
N PRO A 203 1.52 -12.19 -3.99
CA PRO A 203 0.78 -13.23 -4.71
C PRO A 203 -0.35 -13.89 -3.90
N GLU A 204 -0.30 -13.78 -2.57
CA GLU A 204 -1.29 -14.38 -1.65
C GLU A 204 -2.51 -13.46 -1.41
N SER A 205 -2.41 -12.19 -1.82
CA SER A 205 -3.47 -11.20 -1.63
C SER A 205 -4.65 -11.41 -2.59
N ALA A 206 -5.82 -10.92 -2.21
CA ALA A 206 -7.03 -10.89 -3.05
C ALA A 206 -6.88 -9.95 -4.26
N GLY A 207 -5.93 -9.02 -4.22
CA GLY A 207 -5.64 -8.07 -5.28
C GLY A 207 -4.65 -7.01 -4.83
N ILE A 208 -4.07 -6.31 -5.82
CA ILE A 208 -3.11 -5.24 -5.59
C ILE A 208 -3.66 -3.96 -6.22
N VAL A 209 -3.89 -2.95 -5.40
CA VAL A 209 -4.27 -1.61 -5.83
C VAL A 209 -3.00 -0.78 -6.01
N VAL A 210 -2.89 -0.03 -7.10
CA VAL A 210 -1.67 0.72 -7.47
C VAL A 210 -2.04 2.15 -7.82
N ASN A 211 -1.32 3.11 -7.24
CA ASN A 211 -1.49 4.53 -7.53
C ASN A 211 -0.81 4.92 -8.86
N THR A 212 -1.30 4.38 -9.97
CA THR A 212 -0.84 4.68 -11.34
C THR A 212 -1.97 4.52 -12.35
N PHE A 213 -1.73 4.86 -13.61
CA PHE A 213 -2.65 4.64 -14.72
C PHE A 213 -1.90 4.15 -15.97
N ALA A 214 -2.61 3.41 -16.82
CA ALA A 214 -2.01 2.65 -17.92
C ALA A 214 -1.16 3.50 -18.88
N SER A 215 -1.58 4.72 -19.24
CA SER A 215 -0.80 5.55 -20.16
C SER A 215 0.46 6.18 -19.54
N LEU A 216 0.59 6.19 -18.21
CA LEU A 216 1.81 6.66 -17.53
C LEU A 216 2.91 5.60 -17.58
N GLU A 217 2.56 4.34 -17.30
CA GLU A 217 3.51 3.24 -17.14
C GLU A 217 3.12 2.01 -17.98
N ALA A 218 2.75 2.24 -19.26
CA ALA A 218 2.14 1.22 -20.13
C ALA A 218 2.91 -0.10 -20.20
N ARG A 219 4.25 -0.03 -20.23
CA ARG A 219 5.12 -1.21 -20.27
C ARG A 219 5.01 -2.02 -18.97
N ALA A 220 5.15 -1.37 -17.82
CA ALA A 220 5.08 -2.03 -16.52
C ALA A 220 3.68 -2.59 -16.27
N VAL A 221 2.63 -1.81 -16.54
CA VAL A 221 1.23 -2.23 -16.40
C VAL A 221 0.93 -3.46 -17.27
N LYS A 222 1.37 -3.47 -18.53
CA LYS A 222 1.21 -4.61 -19.42
C LYS A 222 1.90 -5.86 -18.86
N THR A 223 3.17 -5.76 -18.52
CA THR A 223 3.96 -6.88 -17.97
C THR A 223 3.36 -7.44 -16.69
N LEU A 224 2.90 -6.55 -15.79
CA LEU A 224 2.19 -6.92 -14.58
C LEU A 224 0.91 -7.71 -14.89
N SER A 225 0.09 -7.23 -15.83
CA SER A 225 -1.14 -7.91 -16.24
C SER A 225 -0.90 -9.28 -16.92
N GLU A 226 0.23 -9.44 -17.60
CA GLU A 226 0.68 -10.70 -18.22
C GLU A 226 1.32 -11.67 -17.19
N GLY A 227 1.45 -11.25 -15.93
CA GLY A 227 1.98 -12.08 -14.84
C GLY A 227 3.48 -12.36 -14.91
N LEU A 228 4.22 -11.60 -15.71
CA LEU A 228 5.65 -11.85 -15.96
C LEU A 228 6.54 -11.49 -14.75
N CYS A 229 6.04 -10.67 -13.82
CA CYS A 229 6.79 -10.26 -12.62
C CYS A 229 6.72 -11.30 -11.49
N VAL A 230 5.94 -12.37 -11.62
CA VAL A 230 5.79 -13.40 -10.59
C VAL A 230 5.97 -14.80 -11.19
N PRO A 231 7.18 -15.16 -11.67
CA PRO A 231 7.37 -16.33 -12.55
C PRO A 231 6.96 -17.68 -11.94
N ASN A 232 6.92 -17.79 -10.61
CA ASN A 232 6.64 -19.04 -9.90
C ASN A 232 5.32 -19.03 -9.11
N ASN A 233 4.48 -17.99 -9.24
CA ASN A 233 3.19 -17.93 -8.56
C ASN A 233 2.11 -17.31 -9.46
N ARG A 234 0.85 -17.43 -9.04
CA ARG A 234 -0.24 -16.68 -9.65
C ARG A 234 -0.05 -15.19 -9.39
N THR A 235 -0.22 -14.38 -10.44
CA THR A 235 -0.33 -12.93 -10.27
C THR A 235 -1.76 -12.60 -9.84
N PRO A 236 -1.96 -11.89 -8.71
CA PRO A 236 -3.28 -11.48 -8.27
C PRO A 236 -3.82 -10.38 -9.20
N PRO A 237 -5.13 -10.09 -9.17
CA PRO A 237 -5.68 -8.96 -9.91
C PRO A 237 -4.98 -7.64 -9.55
N ILE A 238 -4.66 -6.82 -10.56
CA ILE A 238 -3.95 -5.54 -10.39
C ILE A 238 -4.87 -4.40 -10.82
N TYR A 239 -5.06 -3.44 -9.93
CA TYR A 239 -5.99 -2.32 -10.09
C TYR A 239 -5.23 -0.99 -10.13
N CYS A 240 -5.03 -0.46 -11.34
CA CYS A 240 -4.43 0.86 -11.54
C CYS A 240 -5.52 1.93 -11.39
N ILE A 241 -5.47 2.71 -10.30
CA ILE A 241 -6.52 3.66 -9.91
C ILE A 241 -6.03 5.11 -9.79
N GLY A 242 -4.78 5.34 -10.14
CA GLY A 242 -4.15 6.65 -10.04
C GLY A 242 -4.60 7.63 -11.13
N PRO A 243 -4.22 8.91 -11.00
CA PRO A 243 -3.40 9.43 -9.90
C PRO A 243 -4.27 9.85 -8.70
N LEU A 244 -3.95 9.32 -7.52
CA LEU A 244 -4.47 9.76 -6.24
C LEU A 244 -3.61 10.92 -5.75
N ILE A 245 -4.13 12.14 -5.86
CA ILE A 245 -3.44 13.38 -5.50
C ILE A 245 -4.32 14.16 -4.54
N ALA A 246 -3.75 14.58 -3.40
CA ALA A 246 -4.44 15.47 -2.49
C ALA A 246 -4.68 16.83 -3.16
N THR A 247 -5.94 17.23 -3.31
CA THR A 247 -6.29 18.57 -3.77
C THR A 247 -6.11 19.56 -2.61
N GLU A 248 -5.01 20.31 -2.60
CA GLU A 248 -4.64 21.42 -1.71
C GLU A 248 -5.10 21.31 -0.23
N GLY A 249 -4.17 20.96 0.67
CA GLY A 249 -4.28 21.26 2.11
C GLY A 249 -3.94 22.75 2.40
N PRO A 250 -4.14 23.24 3.65
CA PRO A 250 -3.90 24.64 3.99
C PRO A 250 -2.49 25.05 3.57
N LYS A 251 -2.38 26.21 2.92
CA LYS A 251 -1.10 26.79 2.56
C LYS A 251 -0.30 26.99 3.85
N ASP A 252 0.80 26.27 3.99
CA ASP A 252 1.90 26.80 4.78
C ASP A 252 2.42 28.01 4.00
N ASP A 253 2.23 29.20 4.56
CA ASP A 253 2.76 30.45 4.03
C ASP A 253 4.30 30.39 4.07
N ALA A 254 4.89 29.84 3.00
CA ALA A 254 6.26 30.11 2.60
C ALA A 254 6.46 29.79 1.10
N GLY A 255 6.35 30.83 0.27
CA GLY A 255 7.01 30.85 -1.04
C GLY A 255 6.12 30.52 -2.24
N THR A 256 5.61 31.59 -2.85
CA THR A 256 4.99 31.68 -4.18
C THR A 256 5.65 30.78 -5.23
N ARG A 257 4.85 29.92 -5.90
CA ARG A 257 4.99 29.61 -7.34
C ARG A 257 3.63 29.20 -7.92
N ASN A 258 3.05 30.11 -8.67
CA ASN A 258 1.83 29.91 -9.45
C ASN A 258 2.06 28.84 -10.53
N GLY A 259 1.29 27.77 -10.48
CA GLY A 259 1.17 26.77 -11.54
C GLY A 259 -0.22 26.16 -11.51
N THR A 260 -1.20 26.87 -12.07
CA THR A 260 -2.58 26.37 -12.17
C THR A 260 -2.64 25.26 -13.20
N VAL A 261 -2.66 23.99 -12.77
CA VAL A 261 -2.94 22.86 -13.66
C VAL A 261 -4.45 22.79 -13.88
N LYS A 262 -4.89 23.13 -15.08
CA LYS A 262 -6.30 23.00 -15.49
C LYS A 262 -6.71 21.52 -15.53
N ARG A 263 -7.85 21.23 -14.89
CA ARG A 263 -8.55 19.93 -14.94
C ARG A 263 -8.89 19.55 -16.38
N ASN A 264 -8.36 18.43 -16.85
CA ASN A 264 -9.06 17.61 -17.84
C ASN A 264 -9.61 16.40 -17.09
N SER A 265 -10.94 16.29 -17.05
CA SER A 265 -11.64 15.13 -16.52
C SER A 265 -11.37 13.93 -17.42
N PHE A 266 -10.38 13.11 -17.07
CA PHE A 266 -10.25 11.78 -17.65
C PHE A 266 -11.32 10.89 -16.99
N ARG A 267 -12.35 10.54 -17.75
CA ARG A 267 -13.33 9.53 -17.33
C ARG A 267 -12.60 8.20 -17.19
N VAL A 268 -12.50 7.73 -15.95
CA VAL A 268 -12.07 6.38 -15.60
C VAL A 268 -13.10 5.38 -16.16
N GLY A 269 -12.64 4.35 -16.87
CA GLY A 269 -13.48 3.44 -17.67
C GLY A 269 -14.60 2.73 -16.90
N GLU A 270 -15.71 2.45 -17.57
CA GLU A 270 -17.02 2.10 -17.01
C GLU A 270 -17.17 0.71 -16.32
N LYS A 271 -16.09 0.04 -15.89
CA LYS A 271 -16.15 -1.34 -15.34
C LYS A 271 -15.84 -1.49 -13.84
N TRP A 272 -15.67 -0.40 -13.09
CA TRP A 272 -15.14 -0.46 -11.71
C TRP A 272 -16.17 -0.74 -10.60
N SER A 273 -17.47 -0.75 -10.88
CA SER A 273 -18.51 -0.87 -9.85
C SER A 273 -18.60 -2.24 -9.16
N GLN A 274 -17.85 -3.26 -9.61
CA GLN A 274 -18.07 -4.65 -9.16
C GLN A 274 -16.94 -5.26 -8.31
N VAL A 275 -15.77 -4.62 -8.26
CA VAL A 275 -14.54 -5.30 -7.80
C VAL A 275 -14.31 -5.22 -6.29
N LEU A 276 -14.71 -4.14 -5.62
CA LEU A 276 -14.59 -3.98 -4.16
C LEU A 276 -15.95 -3.96 -3.44
N VAL A 277 -17.02 -4.12 -4.22
CA VAL A 277 -18.40 -3.83 -3.81
C VAL A 277 -19.30 -5.06 -3.94
N GLY A 278 -18.77 -6.19 -4.40
CA GLY A 278 -19.49 -7.46 -4.46
C GLY A 278 -20.57 -7.48 -5.53
N GLY A 279 -20.17 -7.31 -6.81
CA GLY A 279 -21.02 -7.65 -7.94
C GLY A 279 -20.66 -9.05 -8.42
N SER A 280 -21.50 -10.05 -8.13
CA SER A 280 -21.41 -11.35 -8.79
C SER A 280 -21.84 -11.20 -10.24
N GLU A 281 -21.01 -11.62 -11.19
CA GLU A 281 -21.51 -12.43 -12.31
C GLU A 281 -20.38 -13.19 -13.01
N SER A 282 -20.62 -14.49 -13.10
CA SER A 282 -20.04 -15.44 -14.03
C SER A 282 -20.24 -15.01 -15.49
N THR A 283 -19.18 -14.97 -16.30
CA THR A 283 -19.01 -15.73 -17.57
C THR A 283 -17.85 -15.17 -18.40
N PHE A 284 -16.97 -16.10 -18.80
CA PHE A 284 -15.92 -16.10 -19.84
C PHE A 284 -14.96 -14.91 -19.99
#